data_AF-A0A7K0NE01-F1
#
_entry.id   AF-A0A7K0NE01-F1
#
_cell.length_a   1.000
_cell.length_b   1.000
_cell.length_c   1.000
_cell.angle_alpha   90.00
_cell.angle_beta   90.00
_cell.angle_gamma   90.00
#
_symmetry.space_group_name_H-M   'P 1'
#
loop_
_entity.id
_entity.type
_entity.pdbx_description
1 polymer ?
#
loop_
_entity_poly.entity_id
_entity_poly.type
_entity_poly.pdbx_seq_one_letter_code
_entity_poly.pdbx_strand_id
1 'polypeptide(L)' 'MVKPFTHVVVDGSNMATEGRTEPSLKQLNEAVLSFMNEFPDTKITVVVDATFGHRVDRRERAEFDAAINNNEL' A
#
# COMPACT_ATOMS: atom_id res chain seq x y z
N MET A 1 26.09 -6.61 -5.44
CA MET A 1 24.90 -7.47 -5.31
C MET A 1 24.10 -6.94 -4.14
N VAL A 2 22.90 -6.40 -4.39
CA VAL A 2 22.04 -5.90 -3.31
C VAL A 2 21.64 -7.10 -2.45
N LYS A 3 21.78 -6.98 -1.14
CA LYS A 3 21.41 -8.05 -0.21
C LYS A 3 19.89 -8.23 -0.30
N PRO A 4 19.36 -9.44 -0.53
CA PRO A 4 17.92 -9.64 -0.59
C PRO A 4 17.29 -9.25 0.75
N PHE A 5 16.22 -8.46 0.71
CA PHE A 5 15.40 -8.18 1.89
C PHE A 5 14.56 -9.42 2.19
N THR A 6 14.58 -9.91 3.43
CA THR A 6 13.70 -11.02 3.82
C THR A 6 12.30 -10.54 4.19
N HIS A 7 12.20 -9.31 4.69
CA HIS A 7 10.95 -8.66 5.08
C HIS A 7 11.11 -7.14 5.00
N VAL A 8 10.15 -6.45 4.40
CA VAL A 8 10.02 -5.00 4.37
C VAL A 8 8.70 -4.57 5.00
N VAL A 9 8.76 -3.48 5.77
CA VAL A 9 7.58 -2.81 6.33
C VAL A 9 7.44 -1.45 5.64
N VAL A 10 6.25 -1.18 5.09
CA VAL A 10 5.94 0.04 4.37
C VAL A 10 5.05 0.93 5.25
N ASP A 11 5.44 2.20 5.39
CA ASP A 11 4.55 3.24 5.91
C ASP A 11 3.53 3.60 4.81
N GLY A 12 2.38 2.94 4.86
CA GLY A 12 1.33 3.08 3.84
C GLY A 12 0.64 4.44 3.88
N SER A 13 0.49 5.04 5.06
CA SER A 13 -0.12 6.38 5.19
C SER A 13 0.74 7.45 4.54
N ASN A 14 2.07 7.37 4.71
CA ASN A 14 3.01 8.26 4.03
C ASN A 14 3.02 8.01 2.52
N MET A 15 3.21 6.76 2.10
CA MET A 15 3.30 6.38 0.68
C MET A 15 2.04 6.75 -0.11
N ALA A 16 0.86 6.60 0.48
CA ALA A 16 -0.39 6.99 -0.18
C ALA A 16 -0.59 8.50 -0.33
N THR A 17 0.08 9.32 0.49
CA THR A 17 -0.13 10.78 0.55
C THR A 17 1.01 11.56 -0.12
N GLU A 18 2.11 10.89 -0.50
CA GLU A 18 3.25 11.54 -1.13
C GLU A 18 2.82 12.30 -2.39
N GLY A 19 3.11 13.61 -2.43
CA GLY A 19 2.75 14.50 -3.54
C GLY A 19 1.26 14.86 -3.63
N ARG A 20 0.44 14.51 -2.62
CA ARG A 20 -1.02 14.70 -2.61
C ARG A 20 -1.51 15.31 -1.30
N THR A 21 -2.72 15.86 -1.32
CA THR A 21 -3.43 16.34 -0.10
C THR A 21 -4.32 15.27 0.52
N GLU A 22 -4.78 14.31 -0.28
CA GLU A 22 -5.60 13.17 0.13
C GLU A 22 -4.88 11.87 -0.25
N PRO A 23 -4.94 10.82 0.59
CA PRO A 23 -4.28 9.55 0.31
C PRO A 23 -4.90 8.87 -0.92
N SER A 24 -4.06 8.22 -1.73
CA SER A 24 -4.46 7.40 -2.87
C SER A 24 -4.11 5.94 -2.65
N LEU A 25 -5.12 5.08 -2.74
CA LEU A 25 -4.92 3.64 -2.68
C LEU A 25 -4.19 3.14 -3.93
N LYS A 26 -4.52 3.72 -5.10
CA LYS A 26 -3.87 3.37 -6.35
C LYS A 26 -2.36 3.59 -6.29
N GLN A 27 -1.92 4.73 -5.75
CA GLN A 27 -0.49 5.03 -5.58
C GLN A 27 0.21 4.02 -4.66
N LEU A 28 -0.41 3.71 -3.51
CA LEU A 28 0.12 2.71 -2.58
C LEU A 28 0.22 1.33 -3.23
N ASN A 29 -0.82 0.90 -3.94
CA ASN A 29 -0.86 -0.39 -4.64
C ASN A 29 0.20 -0.48 -5.74
N GLU A 30 0.33 0.57 -6.58
CA GLU A 30 1.34 0.61 -7.64
C GLU A 30 2.77 0.53 -7.07
N ALA A 31 3.05 1.25 -5.97
CA ALA A 31 4.35 1.20 -5.31
C ALA A 31 4.66 -0.20 -4.75
N VAL A 32 3.70 -0.82 -4.06
CA VAL A 32 3.87 -2.16 -3.49
C VAL A 32 4.04 -3.22 -4.57
N LEU A 33 3.21 -3.20 -5.63
CA LEU A 33 3.32 -4.15 -6.74
C LEU A 33 4.65 -4.00 -7.49
N SER A 34 5.11 -2.77 -7.70
CA SER A 34 6.42 -2.52 -8.30
C SER A 34 7.54 -3.14 -7.46
N PHE A 35 7.48 -2.98 -6.14
CA PHE A 35 8.48 -3.55 -5.23
C PHE A 35 8.41 -5.08 -5.20
N MET A 36 7.21 -5.68 -5.20
CA MET A 36 7.03 -7.14 -5.28
C MET A 36 7.62 -7.72 -6.56
N ASN A 37 7.45 -7.02 -7.69
CA ASN A 37 8.01 -7.46 -8.97
C ASN A 37 9.55 -7.39 -8.98
N GLU A 38 10.13 -6.38 -8.34
CA GLU A 38 11.59 -6.24 -8.21
C GLU A 38 12.19 -7.26 -7.22
N PHE A 39 11.45 -7.58 -6.15
CA PHE A 39 11.89 -8.46 -5.06
C PHE A 39 10.86 -9.57 -4.75
N PRO A 40 10.72 -10.59 -5.63
CA PRO A 40 9.64 -11.58 -5.56
C PRO A 40 9.65 -12.46 -4.28
N ASP A 41 10.81 -12.62 -3.65
CA ASP A 41 10.97 -13.43 -2.43
C ASP A 41 10.84 -12.61 -1.13
N THR A 42 10.53 -11.30 -1.23
CA THR A 42 10.42 -10.43 -0.06
C THR A 42 9.01 -10.48 0.53
N LYS A 43 8.90 -10.79 1.82
CA LYS A 43 7.66 -10.56 2.56
C LYS A 43 7.43 -9.05 2.72
N ILE A 44 6.23 -8.56 2.43
CA ILE A 44 5.89 -7.14 2.60
C ILE A 44 4.76 -7.02 3.62
N THR A 45 4.85 -6.03 4.50
CA THR A 45 3.78 -5.63 5.40
C THR A 45 3.54 -4.14 5.24
N VAL A 46 2.33 -3.75 4.88
CA VAL A 46 1.94 -2.34 4.76
C VAL A 46 1.22 -1.96 6.05
N VAL A 47 1.63 -0.86 6.67
CA VAL A 47 1.00 -0.34 7.88
C VAL A 47 0.33 0.99 7.56
N VAL A 48 -0.96 1.08 7.86
CA VAL A 48 -1.76 2.31 7.72
C VAL A 48 -2.41 2.65 9.05
N ASP A 49 -2.67 3.94 9.29
CA ASP A 49 -3.45 4.34 10.46
C ASP A 49 -4.92 3.93 10.35
N ALA A 50 -5.60 3.82 11.49
CA ALA A 50 -6.98 3.34 11.58
C ALA A 50 -7.99 4.22 10.81
N THR A 51 -7.63 5.46 10.46
CA THR A 51 -8.51 6.38 9.72
C THR A 51 -8.28 6.35 8.22
N PHE A 52 -7.32 5.57 7.74
CA PHE A 52 -6.89 5.55 6.34
C PHE A 52 -8.06 5.34 5.37
N GLY A 53 -8.85 4.28 5.54
CA GLY A 53 -10.01 3.98 4.70
C GLY A 53 -11.10 5.06 4.71
N HIS A 54 -11.10 5.97 5.70
CA HIS A 54 -12.01 7.11 5.72
C HIS A 54 -11.53 8.31 4.91
N ARG A 55 -10.22 8.39 4.66
CA ARG A 55 -9.57 9.50 3.97
C ARG A 55 -9.26 9.19 2.51
N VAL A 56 -9.27 7.92 2.11
CA VAL A 56 -9.15 7.53 0.69
C VAL A 56 -10.26 8.22 -0.12
N ASP A 57 -9.89 8.71 -1.31
CA ASP A 57 -10.82 9.36 -2.24
C ASP A 57 -12.09 8.50 -2.39
N ARG A 58 -13.26 9.13 -2.37
CA ARG A 58 -14.55 8.42 -2.42
C ARG A 58 -14.68 7.50 -3.64
N ARG A 59 -13.99 7.81 -4.74
CA ARG A 59 -13.96 7.00 -5.97
C ARG A 59 -13.18 5.70 -5.80
N GLU A 60 -12.18 5.69 -4.91
CA GLU A 60 -11.30 4.54 -4.64
C GLU A 60 -11.78 3.69 -3.45
N ARG A 61 -12.79 4.18 -2.70
CA ARG A 61 -13.26 3.57 -1.46
C ARG A 61 -13.94 2.21 -1.63
N ALA A 62 -14.67 2.00 -2.72
CA ALA A 62 -15.28 0.71 -3.02
C ALA A 62 -14.23 -0.37 -3.33
N GLU A 63 -13.13 0.03 -3.97
CA GLU A 63 -11.98 -0.83 -4.27
C GLU A 63 -11.17 -1.14 -3.00
N PHE A 64 -11.03 -0.14 -2.11
CA PHE A 64 -10.45 -0.31 -0.78
C PHE A 64 -11.22 -1.35 0.06
N ASP A 65 -12.54 -1.19 0.17
CA ASP A 65 -13.37 -2.09 0.97
C ASP A 65 -13.36 -3.52 0.40
N ALA A 66 -13.29 -3.68 -0.93
CA ALA A 66 -13.17 -5.00 -1.56
C ALA A 66 -11.83 -5.67 -1.25
N ALA A 67 -10.72 -4.94 -1.37
CA ALA A 67 -9.38 -5.47 -1.13
C ALA A 67 -9.14 -5.85 0.34
N ILE A 68 -9.67 -5.07 1.29
CA ILE A 68 -9.64 -5.42 2.73
C ILE A 68 -10.48 -6.67 3.01
N ASN A 69 -11.69 -6.77 2.47
CA ASN A 69 -12.58 -7.91 2.71
C ASN A 69 -12.05 -9.23 2.14
N ASN A 70 -11.18 -9.17 1.12
CA ASN A 70 -10.58 -10.35 0.49
C ASN A 70 -9.26 -10.79 1.16
N ASN A 71 -8.78 -10.11 2.21
CA ASN A 71 -7.40 -10.25 2.73
C ASN A 71 -6.34 -10.02 1.65
N GLU A 72 -6.63 -9.17 0.67
CA GLU A 72 -5.71 -8.82 -0.43
C GLU A 72 -4.88 -7.55 -0.09
N LEU A 73 -5.11 -6.96 1.09
CA LEU A 73 -4.37 -5.84 1.70
C LEU A 73 -4.12 -6.09 3.19
#